data_AF-A0A960WSC9-F1
#
_entry.id   AF-A0A960WSC9-F1
#
_cell.length_a   1.000
_cell.length_b   1.000
_cell.length_c   1.000
_cell.angle_alpha   90.00
_cell.angle_beta   90.00
_cell.angle_gamma   90.00
#
_symmetry.space_group_name_H-M   'P 1'
#
loop_
_entity.id
_entity.type
_entity.pdbx_description
1 polymer ?
#
loop_
_entity_poly.entity_id
_entity_poly.type
_entity_poly.pdbx_seq_one_letter_code
_entity_poly.pdbx_strand_id
1 'polypeptide(L)'
;MKTNPIQSTLASLIAGLCLVSGNAFADAPLKSALGLSIDQAAKVDVIQKEARDAVRPVRGELLREERVLRRARFDNDAEGIARQETLLAPLREKLAAIFAKESEEIRSLLTPGQKAKYEEYLKVRDEMVGSSRDVKEFKKSGENASE
;
A
#
# COMPACT_ATOMS: atom_id res chain seq x y z
N MET A 1 -62.20 9.13 -18.62
CA MET A 1 -60.83 9.67 -18.80
C MET A 1 -60.08 9.34 -17.50
N LYS A 2 -59.21 8.32 -17.43
CA LYS A 2 -57.77 8.30 -17.80
C LYS A 2 -57.08 9.58 -17.29
N THR A 3 -56.17 9.56 -16.31
CA THR A 3 -54.92 8.78 -16.25
C THR A 3 -54.43 8.48 -14.81
N ASN A 4 -53.80 7.30 -14.65
CA ASN A 4 -52.98 6.93 -13.48
C ASN A 4 -51.57 7.54 -13.62
N PRO A 5 -50.91 8.01 -12.54
CA PRO A 5 -49.46 8.15 -12.52
C PRO A 5 -48.81 6.79 -12.31
N ILE A 6 -48.40 6.23 -13.44
CA ILE A 6 -47.51 5.10 -13.63
C ILE A 6 -46.11 5.45 -13.10
N GLN A 7 -45.56 4.53 -12.31
CA GLN A 7 -44.15 4.08 -12.28
C GLN A 7 -43.06 5.16 -12.37
N SER A 8 -42.27 5.34 -11.30
CA SER A 8 -40.82 5.65 -11.39
C SER A 8 -40.16 5.86 -10.02
N THR A 9 -40.17 4.85 -9.15
CA THR A 9 -39.35 4.88 -7.93
C THR A 9 -38.84 3.49 -7.58
N LEU A 10 -38.10 2.88 -8.52
CA LEU A 10 -37.47 1.56 -8.31
C LEU A 10 -36.14 1.51 -9.07
N ALA A 11 -35.22 2.44 -8.77
CA ALA A 11 -33.89 2.46 -9.36
C ALA A 11 -32.83 3.13 -8.45
N SER A 12 -32.83 2.85 -7.14
CA SER A 12 -31.81 3.40 -6.23
C SER A 12 -31.25 2.42 -5.19
N LEU A 13 -31.34 1.11 -5.43
CA LEU A 13 -30.96 0.10 -4.43
C LEU A 13 -29.90 -0.93 -4.86
N ILE A 14 -29.10 -0.64 -5.91
CA ILE A 14 -28.03 -1.55 -6.38
C ILE A 14 -26.61 -0.94 -6.26
N ALA A 15 -26.47 0.33 -5.89
CA ALA A 15 -25.14 0.97 -5.76
C ALA A 15 -24.52 0.87 -4.35
N GLY A 16 -25.15 0.17 -3.40
CA GLY A 16 -24.73 0.16 -1.99
C GLY A 16 -23.88 -1.04 -1.54
N LEU A 17 -23.76 -2.10 -2.35
CA LEU A 17 -23.23 -3.39 -1.87
C LEU A 17 -21.74 -3.65 -2.18
N CYS A 18 -21.05 -2.77 -2.90
CA CYS A 18 -19.65 -3.00 -3.28
C CYS A 18 -18.60 -2.39 -2.32
N LEU A 19 -19.02 -1.65 -1.28
CA LEU A 19 -18.06 -0.89 -0.46
C LEU A 19 -17.61 -1.61 0.83
N VAL A 20 -18.17 -2.77 1.17
CA VAL A 20 -17.86 -3.45 2.45
C VAL A 20 -16.90 -4.64 2.27
N SER A 21 -16.68 -5.12 1.05
CA SER A 21 -15.78 -6.25 0.79
C SER A 21 -14.29 -5.87 0.72
N GLY A 22 -13.92 -4.60 0.54
CA GLY A 22 -12.52 -4.20 0.33
C GLY A 22 -11.55 -4.61 1.45
N ASN A 23 -11.99 -4.51 2.71
CA ASN A 23 -11.09 -4.72 3.86
C ASN A 23 -10.66 -6.19 4.03
N ALA A 24 -11.53 -7.16 3.74
CA ALA A 24 -11.18 -8.57 3.88
C ALA A 24 -10.26 -9.08 2.74
N PHE A 25 -10.25 -8.40 1.59
CA PHE A 25 -9.45 -8.80 0.43
C PHE A 25 -7.96 -8.42 0.53
N ALA A 26 -7.61 -7.42 1.35
CA ALA A 26 -6.24 -6.93 1.47
C ALA A 26 -5.37 -7.73 2.44
N ASP A 27 -5.98 -8.41 3.42
CA ASP A 27 -5.29 -9.35 4.31
C ASP A 27 -5.25 -10.79 3.74
N ALA A 28 -6.05 -11.05 2.70
CA ALA A 28 -6.04 -12.33 2.02
C ALA A 28 -4.71 -12.52 1.25
N PRO A 29 -4.11 -13.73 1.29
CA PRO A 29 -2.96 -14.05 0.45
C PRO A 29 -3.23 -13.74 -1.03
N LEU A 30 -2.22 -13.23 -1.76
CA LEU A 30 -2.35 -12.87 -3.18
C LEU A 30 -2.91 -14.03 -4.03
N LYS A 31 -2.58 -15.27 -3.67
CA LYS A 31 -3.13 -16.48 -4.29
C LYS A 31 -4.66 -16.46 -4.36
N SER A 32 -5.32 -16.21 -3.24
CA SER A 32 -6.80 -16.17 -3.16
C SER A 32 -7.37 -14.89 -3.75
N ALA A 33 -6.72 -13.74 -3.53
CA ALA A 33 -7.22 -12.46 -4.02
C ALA A 33 -7.22 -12.38 -5.57
N LEU A 34 -6.21 -12.96 -6.21
CA LEU A 34 -6.04 -12.91 -7.66
C LEU A 34 -6.53 -14.17 -8.39
N GLY A 35 -6.84 -15.24 -7.66
CA GLY A 35 -7.15 -16.55 -8.27
C GLY A 35 -5.95 -17.08 -9.06
N LEU A 36 -4.78 -17.12 -8.43
CA LEU A 36 -3.55 -17.61 -9.07
C LEU A 36 -3.58 -19.12 -9.24
N SER A 37 -3.04 -19.62 -10.36
CA SER A 37 -2.71 -21.04 -10.48
C SER A 37 -1.65 -21.44 -9.46
N ILE A 38 -1.48 -22.75 -9.23
CA ILE A 38 -0.45 -23.27 -8.31
C ILE A 38 0.94 -22.77 -8.72
N ASP A 39 1.26 -22.84 -10.02
CA ASP A 39 2.56 -22.41 -10.55
C ASP A 39 2.76 -20.89 -10.45
N GLN A 40 1.71 -20.10 -10.72
CA GLN A 40 1.76 -18.65 -10.55
C GLN A 40 1.98 -18.28 -9.08
N ALA A 41 1.24 -18.93 -8.17
CA ALA A 41 1.36 -18.68 -6.73
C ALA A 41 2.76 -18.99 -6.22
N ALA A 42 3.36 -20.11 -6.63
CA ALA A 42 4.72 -20.47 -6.24
C ALA A 42 5.75 -19.42 -6.69
N LYS A 43 5.62 -18.89 -7.92
CA LYS A 43 6.50 -17.82 -8.42
C LYS A 43 6.30 -16.50 -7.68
N VAL A 44 5.05 -16.13 -7.41
CA VAL A 44 4.73 -14.93 -6.60
C VAL A 44 5.31 -15.06 -5.20
N ASP A 45 5.22 -16.22 -4.54
CA ASP A 45 5.79 -16.44 -3.20
C ASP A 45 7.31 -16.24 -3.17
N VAL A 46 8.02 -16.66 -4.23
CA VAL A 46 9.47 -16.42 -4.40
C VAL A 46 9.75 -14.92 -4.52
N ILE A 47 9.05 -14.21 -5.42
CA ILE A 47 9.22 -12.76 -5.60
C ILE A 47 8.97 -12.01 -4.29
N GLN A 48 7.89 -12.35 -3.58
CA GLN A 48 7.56 -11.73 -2.30
C GLN A 48 8.61 -12.06 -1.22
N LYS A 49 9.19 -13.26 -1.25
CA LYS A 49 10.28 -13.62 -0.33
C LYS A 49 11.51 -12.77 -0.59
N GLU A 50 11.95 -12.65 -1.84
CA GLU A 50 13.09 -11.82 -2.23
C GLU A 50 12.87 -10.36 -1.85
N ALA A 51 11.67 -9.83 -2.08
CA ALA A 51 11.30 -8.48 -1.65
C ALA A 51 11.36 -8.34 -0.12
N ARG A 52 10.82 -9.29 0.66
CA ARG A 52 10.90 -9.26 2.13
C ARG A 52 12.35 -9.27 2.63
N ASP A 53 13.19 -10.11 2.03
CA ASP A 53 14.60 -10.23 2.39
C ASP A 53 15.36 -8.93 2.07
N ALA A 54 15.04 -8.28 0.95
CA ALA A 54 15.61 -6.98 0.56
C ALA A 54 15.10 -5.80 1.43
N VAL A 55 13.82 -5.81 1.82
CA VAL A 55 13.20 -4.78 2.67
C VAL A 55 13.78 -4.80 4.08
N ARG A 56 14.03 -5.99 4.64
CA ARG A 56 14.43 -6.17 6.05
C ARG A 56 15.60 -5.27 6.50
N PRO A 57 16.76 -5.23 5.82
CA PRO A 57 17.87 -4.37 6.22
C PRO A 57 17.54 -2.88 6.10
N VAL A 58 16.92 -2.47 4.99
CA VAL A 58 16.60 -1.05 4.72
C VAL A 58 15.56 -0.53 5.71
N ARG A 59 14.52 -1.30 5.99
CA ARG A 59 13.49 -0.93 6.98
C ARG A 59 14.06 -0.87 8.39
N GLY A 60 14.96 -1.79 8.73
CA GLY A 60 15.65 -1.78 10.02
C GLY A 60 16.49 -0.51 10.21
N GLU A 61 17.16 -0.04 9.16
CA GLU A 61 17.90 1.22 9.16
C GLU A 61 16.99 2.43 9.22
N LEU A 62 15.97 2.50 8.35
CA LEU A 62 14.99 3.58 8.35
C LEU A 62 14.37 3.79 9.74
N LEU A 63 13.92 2.71 10.40
CA LEU A 63 13.33 2.80 11.73
C LEU A 63 14.31 3.28 12.81
N ARG A 64 15.62 3.01 12.67
CA ARG A 64 16.63 3.56 13.59
C ARG A 64 16.76 5.07 13.40
N GLU A 65 16.95 5.48 12.17
CA GLU A 65 17.09 6.87 11.75
C GLU A 65 15.84 7.71 12.08
N GLU A 66 14.64 7.16 11.94
CA GLU A 66 13.39 7.85 12.32
C GLU A 66 13.24 8.04 13.83
N ARG A 67 13.79 7.12 14.65
CA ARG A 67 13.83 7.32 16.11
C ARG A 67 14.78 8.46 16.48
N VAL A 68 15.88 8.63 15.76
CA VAL A 68 16.79 9.76 15.94
C VAL A 68 16.10 11.05 15.53
N LEU A 69 15.41 11.07 14.38
CA LEU A 69 14.62 12.25 13.94
C LEU A 69 13.59 12.65 15.00
N ARG A 70 12.87 11.68 15.54
CA ARG A 70 11.86 11.94 16.58
C ARG A 70 12.46 12.58 17.83
N ARG A 71 13.65 12.14 18.24
CA ARG A 71 14.37 12.74 19.37
C ARG A 71 14.83 14.16 19.05
N ALA A 72 15.45 14.37 17.89
CA ALA A 72 15.86 15.70 17.44
C ALA A 72 14.68 16.69 17.39
N ARG A 73 13.50 16.23 16.95
CA ARG A 73 12.27 17.03 16.99
C ARG A 73 11.79 17.33 18.41
N PHE A 74 11.84 16.37 19.31
CA PHE A 74 11.50 16.59 20.71
C PHE A 74 12.44 17.60 21.39
N ASP A 75 13.73 17.54 21.06
CA ASP A 75 14.77 18.42 21.61
C ASP A 75 14.85 19.78 20.87
N ASN A 76 14.05 20.00 19.82
CA ASN A 76 14.11 21.16 18.91
C ASN A 76 15.51 21.39 18.29
N ASP A 77 16.26 20.31 18.03
CA ASP A 77 17.56 20.35 17.37
C ASP A 77 17.39 20.48 15.85
N ALA A 78 17.38 21.72 15.37
CA ALA A 78 17.22 22.03 13.95
C ALA A 78 18.30 21.41 13.05
N GLU A 79 19.55 21.34 13.52
CA GLU A 79 20.65 20.73 12.76
C GLU A 79 20.49 19.21 12.70
N GLY A 80 20.11 18.59 13.82
CA GLY A 80 19.79 17.17 13.91
C GLY A 80 18.64 16.77 13.00
N ILE A 81 17.57 17.59 12.94
CA ILE A 81 16.43 17.39 12.04
C ILE A 81 16.88 17.40 10.58
N ALA A 82 17.57 18.46 10.14
CA ALA A 82 17.98 18.61 8.74
C ALA A 82 18.93 17.48 8.29
N ARG A 83 19.88 17.10 9.16
CA ARG A 83 20.79 15.98 8.91
C ARG A 83 20.01 14.67 8.76
N GLN A 84 19.06 14.42 9.65
CA GLN A 84 18.34 13.17 9.67
C GLN A 84 17.38 13.03 8.50
N GLU A 85 16.73 14.12 8.08
CA GLU A 85 15.89 14.15 6.88
C GLU A 85 16.69 13.83 5.62
N THR A 86 17.93 14.32 5.53
CA THR A 86 18.87 13.99 4.45
C THR A 86 19.23 12.50 4.41
N LEU A 87 19.40 11.87 5.59
CA LEU A 87 19.70 10.43 5.71
C LEU A 87 18.48 9.55 5.41
N LEU A 88 17.27 10.00 5.76
CA LEU A 88 16.04 9.24 5.56
C LEU A 88 15.58 9.18 4.11
N ALA A 89 15.80 10.25 3.33
CA ALA A 89 15.39 10.33 1.92
C ALA A 89 15.87 9.13 1.08
N PRO A 90 17.17 8.78 1.02
CA PRO A 90 17.63 7.64 0.22
C PRO A 90 17.11 6.29 0.73
N LEU A 91 16.83 6.14 2.02
CA LEU A 91 16.25 4.91 2.58
C LEU A 91 14.80 4.71 2.12
N ARG A 92 14.03 5.80 2.08
CA ARG A 92 12.64 5.80 1.57
C ARG A 92 12.60 5.49 0.08
N GLU A 93 13.52 6.07 -0.70
CA GLU A 93 13.67 5.77 -2.13
C GLU A 93 14.04 4.31 -2.38
N LYS A 94 14.97 3.75 -1.60
CA LYS A 94 15.33 2.31 -1.69
C LYS A 94 14.14 1.41 -1.40
N LEU A 95 13.34 1.69 -0.38
CA LEU A 95 12.12 0.90 -0.10
C LEU A 95 11.11 0.99 -1.26
N ALA A 96 10.86 2.21 -1.76
CA ALA A 96 9.97 2.41 -2.89
C ALA A 96 10.45 1.63 -4.14
N ALA A 97 11.75 1.61 -4.41
CA ALA A 97 12.33 0.86 -5.51
C ALA A 97 12.15 -0.66 -5.35
N ILE A 98 12.35 -1.20 -4.14
CA ILE A 98 12.12 -2.64 -3.87
C ILE A 98 10.65 -3.01 -4.12
N PHE A 99 9.70 -2.22 -3.62
CA PHE A 99 8.28 -2.48 -3.82
C PHE A 99 7.83 -2.29 -5.28
N ALA A 100 8.42 -1.33 -6.00
CA ALA A 100 8.16 -1.14 -7.42
C ALA A 100 8.61 -2.36 -8.23
N LYS A 101 9.84 -2.86 -7.97
CA LYS A 101 10.39 -4.05 -8.59
C LYS A 101 9.51 -5.28 -8.32
N GLU A 102 9.17 -5.54 -7.06
CA GLU A 102 8.26 -6.65 -6.69
C GLU A 102 6.95 -6.57 -7.46
N SER A 103 6.37 -5.37 -7.58
CA SER A 103 5.09 -5.18 -8.27
C SER A 103 5.20 -5.43 -9.77
N GLU A 104 6.29 -5.00 -10.40
CA GLU A 104 6.57 -5.24 -11.81
C GLU A 104 6.75 -6.73 -12.10
N GLU A 105 7.54 -7.42 -11.28
CA GLU A 105 7.76 -8.85 -11.40
C GLU A 105 6.46 -9.64 -11.23
N ILE A 106 5.64 -9.30 -10.23
CA ILE A 106 4.30 -9.91 -10.07
C ILE A 106 3.44 -9.63 -11.30
N ARG A 107 3.34 -8.38 -11.78
CA ARG A 107 2.55 -8.03 -12.98
C ARG A 107 2.96 -8.86 -14.20
N SER A 108 4.24 -9.17 -14.37
CA SER A 108 4.73 -9.95 -15.50
C SER A 108 4.15 -11.38 -15.55
N LEU A 109 3.72 -11.92 -14.40
CA LEU A 109 3.15 -13.26 -14.27
C LEU A 109 1.63 -13.31 -14.42
N LEU A 110 0.96 -12.15 -14.44
CA LEU A 110 -0.50 -12.06 -14.38
C LEU A 110 -1.12 -11.90 -15.77
N THR A 111 -2.27 -12.55 -15.96
CA THR A 111 -3.17 -12.27 -17.10
C THR A 111 -3.75 -10.85 -16.99
N PRO A 112 -4.28 -10.26 -18.08
CA PRO A 112 -4.91 -8.94 -18.02
C PRO A 112 -6.00 -8.80 -16.95
N GLY A 113 -6.85 -9.82 -16.80
CA GLY A 113 -7.90 -9.83 -15.77
C GLY A 113 -7.34 -9.89 -14.34
N GLN A 114 -6.25 -10.64 -14.13
CA GLN A 114 -5.56 -10.70 -12.84
C GLN A 114 -4.80 -9.40 -12.53
N LYS A 115 -4.22 -8.72 -13.54
CA LYS A 115 -3.58 -7.40 -13.38
C LYS A 115 -4.56 -6.37 -12.84
N ALA A 116 -5.78 -6.31 -13.38
CA ALA A 116 -6.81 -5.37 -12.91
C ALA A 116 -7.13 -5.59 -11.41
N LYS A 117 -7.31 -6.84 -10.99
CA LYS A 117 -7.51 -7.19 -9.57
C LYS A 117 -6.29 -6.85 -8.71
N TYR A 118 -5.09 -7.01 -9.25
CA TYR A 118 -3.86 -6.69 -8.54
C TYR A 118 -3.71 -5.18 -8.31
N GLU A 119 -4.05 -4.34 -9.28
CA GLU A 119 -4.05 -2.89 -9.07
C GLU A 119 -5.09 -2.44 -8.04
N GLU A 120 -6.27 -3.06 -8.02
CA GLU A 120 -7.27 -2.82 -6.97
C GLU A 120 -6.75 -3.24 -5.60
N TYR A 121 -6.16 -4.44 -5.51
CA TYR A 121 -5.51 -4.93 -4.28
C TYR A 121 -4.43 -3.96 -3.79
N LEU A 122 -3.58 -3.45 -4.68
CA LEU A 122 -2.54 -2.48 -4.33
C LEU A 122 -3.13 -1.16 -3.82
N LYS A 123 -4.21 -0.66 -4.41
CA LYS A 123 -4.89 0.56 -3.93
C LYS A 123 -5.43 0.38 -2.53
N VAL A 124 -6.14 -0.72 -2.25
CA VAL A 124 -6.66 -1.00 -0.90
C VAL A 124 -5.50 -1.10 0.10
N ARG A 125 -4.42 -1.80 -0.28
CA ARG A 125 -3.20 -1.94 0.54
C ARG A 125 -2.49 -0.62 0.85
N ASP A 126 -2.59 0.34 -0.06
CA ASP A 126 -2.04 1.69 0.05
C ASP A 126 -2.89 2.61 0.93
N GLU A 127 -4.16 2.28 1.14
CA GLU A 127 -5.10 2.99 2.01
C GLU A 127 -5.09 2.42 3.44
N MET A 128 -4.53 1.23 3.65
CA MET A 128 -4.39 0.60 4.96
C MET A 128 -3.22 1.21 5.77
N VAL A 129 -3.56 1.76 6.94
CA VAL A 129 -2.62 2.21 7.98
C VAL A 129 -1.74 1.05 8.45
N GLY A 130 -0.45 1.30 8.66
CA GLY A 130 0.49 0.27 9.12
C GLY A 130 0.83 -0.77 8.05
N SER A 131 0.57 -0.47 6.78
CA SER A 131 0.95 -1.32 5.66
C SER A 131 2.46 -1.59 5.66
N SER A 132 2.87 -2.82 5.33
CA SER A 132 4.28 -3.11 5.12
C SER A 132 4.88 -2.30 3.97
N ARG A 133 4.02 -1.80 3.09
CA ARG A 133 4.30 -0.94 1.95
C ARG A 133 4.00 0.54 2.22
N ASP A 134 3.66 0.91 3.46
CA ASP A 134 3.29 2.28 3.80
C ASP A 134 4.51 3.20 3.77
N VAL A 135 4.87 3.64 2.57
CA VAL A 135 5.89 4.69 2.39
C VAL A 135 5.27 6.09 2.57
N LYS A 136 3.94 6.19 2.63
CA LYS A 136 3.18 7.44 2.69
C LYS A 136 3.12 8.01 4.10
N GLU A 137 2.99 7.17 5.13
CA GLU A 137 3.19 7.57 6.54
C GLU A 137 4.54 8.29 6.74
N PHE A 138 5.59 7.85 6.03
CA PHE A 138 6.90 8.46 6.12
C PHE A 138 6.94 9.89 5.56
N LYS A 139 6.14 10.24 4.55
CA LYS A 139 6.03 11.62 4.04
C LYS A 139 5.22 12.52 4.97
N LYS A 140 4.08 12.05 5.50
CA LYS A 140 3.19 12.86 6.35
C LYS A 140 3.79 13.23 7.72
N SER A 141 4.69 12.41 8.25
CA SER A 141 5.35 12.74 9.53
C SER A 141 6.19 14.02 9.49
N GLY A 142 6.52 14.57 8.31
CA GLY A 142 7.20 15.86 8.17
C GLY A 142 6.28 17.09 8.18
N GLU A 143 5.01 16.95 7.79
CA GLU A 143 4.08 18.09 7.67
C GLU A 143 3.39 18.43 9.01
N ASN A 144 3.09 17.43 9.84
CA ASN A 144 2.33 17.63 11.08
C ASN A 144 3.16 18.10 12.30
N ALA A 145 4.40 18.55 12.10
CA ALA A 145 5.22 19.12 13.18
C ALA A 145 5.13 20.67 13.26
N SER A 146 4.13 21.25 12.60
CA SER A 146 3.95 22.70 12.44
C SER A 146 2.53 23.16 12.79
N GLU A 147 2.00 22.76 13.95
CA GLU A 147 0.82 23.40 14.57
C GLU A 147 1.05 23.62 16.06
#